data_AF-A0AAI8SUL1-F1
#
_entry.id   AF-A0AAI8SUL1-F1
#
_cell.length_a   1.000
_cell.length_b   1.000
_cell.length_c   1.000
_cell.angle_alpha   90.00
_cell.angle_beta   90.00
_cell.angle_gamma   90.00
#
_symmetry.space_group_name_H-M   'P 1'
#
loop_
_entity.id
_entity.type
_entity.pdbx_description
1 polymer ?
#
loop_
_entity_poly.entity_id
_entity_poly.type
_entity_poly.pdbx_seq_one_letter_code
_entity_poly.pdbx_strand_id
1 'polypeptide(L)'
;MTARTKTNRLQLPPLVAGEWRGEIVGSANINFGHVVQPGPPRQSVEFTYVILAASLIMPNTAFRRPGIVMIMAPTPMKTEHPDAGVLFETAELPSLSLSLHVTREQFSDMLPRLEAHRFKEFYFTLEEKDAERRWPVRSWGMGVTRLLTT
;
A
#
# COMPACT_ATOMS: atom_id res chain seq x y z
N MET A 1 -15.44 33.24 32.76
CA MET A 1 -14.67 31.98 32.76
C MET A 1 -14.68 31.44 31.35
N THR A 2 -13.56 31.54 30.63
CA THR A 2 -13.41 31.04 29.26
C THR A 2 -13.08 29.55 29.31
N ALA A 3 -14.02 28.71 28.90
CA ALA A 3 -13.81 27.28 28.74
C ALA A 3 -12.79 27.06 27.61
N ARG A 4 -11.59 26.60 27.99
CA ARG A 4 -10.52 26.23 27.05
C ARG A 4 -10.91 24.87 26.47
N THR A 5 -11.50 24.86 25.28
CA THR A 5 -11.81 23.62 24.55
C THR A 5 -10.49 22.92 24.21
N LYS A 6 -10.08 21.95 25.03
CA LYS A 6 -9.00 21.02 24.68
C LYS A 6 -9.50 20.15 23.55
N THR A 7 -9.10 20.46 22.32
CA THR A 7 -9.17 19.53 21.19
C THR A 7 -8.30 18.34 21.55
N ASN A 8 -8.91 17.32 22.14
CA ASN A 8 -8.24 16.08 22.51
C ASN A 8 -8.03 15.25 21.23
N ARG A 9 -7.14 15.73 20.36
CA ARG A 9 -6.75 15.01 19.15
C ARG A 9 -5.94 13.80 19.63
N LEU A 10 -6.45 12.60 19.36
CA LEU A 10 -5.79 11.33 19.66
C LEU A 10 -4.32 11.42 19.20
N GLN A 11 -3.38 11.44 20.14
CA GLN A 11 -1.95 11.49 19.82
C GLN A 11 -1.51 10.07 19.46
N LEU A 12 -1.46 9.79 18.16
CA LEU A 12 -0.92 8.54 17.64
C LEU A 12 0.61 8.59 17.72
N PRO A 13 1.29 7.44 17.91
CA PRO A 13 2.75 7.38 17.81
C PRO A 13 3.23 7.96 16.47
N PRO A 14 4.34 8.72 16.46
CA PRO A 14 4.91 9.24 15.24
C PRO A 14 5.36 8.08 14.34
N LEU A 15 5.11 8.20 13.03
CA LEU A 15 5.61 7.24 12.06
C LEU A 15 7.13 7.33 11.95
N VAL A 16 7.78 6.20 11.77
CA VAL A 16 9.25 6.07 11.73
C VAL A 16 9.69 5.24 10.53
N ALA A 17 10.90 5.54 10.04
CA ALA A 17 11.58 4.71 9.05
C ALA A 17 11.93 3.31 9.63
N GLY A 18 12.27 2.37 8.74
CA GLY A 18 12.68 1.01 9.10
C GLY A 18 11.73 -0.08 8.62
N GLU A 19 11.81 -1.24 9.25
CA GLU A 19 11.10 -2.45 8.83
C GLU A 19 9.70 -2.55 9.43
N TRP A 20 8.72 -2.52 8.56
CA TRP A 20 7.31 -2.63 8.90
C TRP A 20 6.75 -3.99 8.48
N ARG A 21 5.68 -4.39 9.15
CA ARG A 21 4.85 -5.53 8.77
C ARG A 21 3.44 -5.08 8.49
N GLY A 22 2.73 -5.84 7.66
CA GLY A 22 1.34 -5.62 7.36
C GLY A 22 0.57 -6.92 7.37
N GLU A 23 -0.64 -6.88 7.89
CA GLU A 23 -1.58 -8.00 7.89
C GLU A 23 -2.81 -7.60 7.06
N ILE A 24 -3.23 -8.44 6.13
CA ILE A 24 -4.43 -8.20 5.31
C ILE A 24 -5.68 -8.56 6.13
N VAL A 25 -6.57 -7.60 6.36
CA VAL A 25 -7.73 -7.74 7.28
C VAL A 25 -9.07 -7.83 6.54
N GLY A 26 -9.07 -8.27 5.29
CA GLY A 26 -10.28 -8.39 4.49
C GLY A 26 -10.06 -9.02 3.13
N SER A 27 -11.05 -8.85 2.25
CA SER A 27 -10.96 -9.29 0.86
C SER A 27 -10.24 -8.27 0.00
N ALA A 28 -9.62 -8.75 -1.07
CA ALA A 28 -9.00 -7.89 -2.08
C ALA A 28 -10.04 -7.37 -3.06
N ASN A 29 -9.99 -6.07 -3.34
CA ASN A 29 -10.74 -5.50 -4.45
C ASN A 29 -9.79 -5.34 -5.65
N ILE A 30 -10.01 -6.14 -6.68
CA ILE A 30 -9.15 -6.21 -7.86
C ILE A 30 -9.84 -5.48 -9.00
N ASN A 31 -9.12 -4.54 -9.62
CA ASN A 31 -9.64 -3.67 -10.65
C ASN A 31 -8.81 -3.78 -11.91
N PHE A 32 -9.50 -3.92 -13.04
CA PHE A 32 -8.93 -3.95 -14.37
C PHE A 32 -9.57 -2.85 -15.22
N GLY A 33 -8.77 -2.17 -16.04
CA GLY A 33 -9.31 -1.23 -16.99
C GLY A 33 -8.28 -0.82 -18.04
N HIS A 34 -8.78 -0.08 -19.02
CA HIS A 34 -7.97 0.55 -20.04
C HIS A 34 -8.54 1.90 -20.44
N VAL A 35 -7.70 2.76 -20.99
CA VAL A 35 -8.10 4.02 -21.57
C VAL A 35 -7.36 4.22 -22.89
N VAL A 36 -8.08 4.63 -23.93
CA VAL A 36 -7.46 4.98 -25.22
C VAL A 36 -7.13 6.46 -25.18
N GLN A 37 -5.84 6.79 -25.09
CA GLN A 37 -5.38 8.16 -25.12
C GLN A 37 -5.56 8.77 -26.52
N PRO A 38 -5.95 10.06 -26.61
CA PRO A 38 -6.08 10.77 -27.87
C PRO A 38 -4.69 11.06 -28.48
N GLY A 39 -4.60 11.07 -29.82
CA GLY A 39 -3.39 11.41 -30.57
C GLY A 39 -3.19 10.55 -31.82
N PRO A 40 -2.32 10.95 -32.77
CA PRO A 40 -1.81 10.07 -33.82
C PRO A 40 -0.39 9.55 -33.46
N PRO A 41 -0.18 8.24 -33.24
CA PRO A 41 -1.18 7.17 -33.15
C PRO A 41 -1.93 7.19 -31.81
N ARG A 42 -3.16 6.66 -31.81
CA ARG A 42 -3.90 6.42 -30.56
C ARG A 42 -3.18 5.35 -29.77
N GLN A 43 -3.02 5.55 -28.48
CA GLN A 43 -2.33 4.60 -27.59
C GLN A 43 -3.30 4.09 -26.53
N SER A 44 -3.43 2.77 -26.44
CA SER A 44 -4.17 2.12 -25.36
C SER A 44 -3.27 2.03 -24.13
N VAL A 45 -3.74 2.55 -23.00
CA VAL A 45 -3.06 2.47 -21.71
C VAL A 45 -3.90 1.62 -20.77
N GLU A 46 -3.35 0.49 -20.39
CA GLU A 46 -3.97 -0.40 -19.41
C GLU A 46 -3.59 0.00 -17.99
N PHE A 47 -4.55 -0.13 -17.07
CA PHE A 47 -4.33 0.04 -15.64
C PHE A 47 -4.92 -1.13 -14.88
N THR A 48 -4.11 -1.69 -13.98
CA THR A 48 -4.53 -2.80 -13.13
C THR A 48 -4.02 -2.54 -11.72
N TYR A 49 -4.92 -2.63 -10.74
CA TYR A 49 -4.59 -2.38 -9.34
C TYR A 49 -5.44 -3.20 -8.39
N VAL A 50 -4.91 -3.44 -7.20
CA VAL A 50 -5.60 -4.07 -6.08
C VAL A 50 -5.67 -3.10 -4.91
N ILE A 51 -6.83 -3.00 -4.27
CA ILE A 51 -7.02 -2.31 -3.00
C ILE A 51 -7.29 -3.34 -1.91
N LEU A 52 -6.53 -3.24 -0.82
CA LEU A 52 -6.63 -4.12 0.36
C LEU A 52 -6.81 -3.26 1.61
N ALA A 53 -7.64 -3.73 2.55
CA ALA A 53 -7.58 -3.26 3.93
C ALA A 53 -6.48 -4.02 4.68
N ALA A 54 -5.65 -3.30 5.44
CA ALA A 54 -4.56 -3.88 6.20
C ALA A 54 -4.42 -3.28 7.61
N SER A 55 -3.81 -4.03 8.51
CA SER A 55 -3.23 -3.53 9.76
C SER A 55 -1.73 -3.38 9.57
N LEU A 56 -1.22 -2.14 9.62
CA LEU A 56 0.20 -1.83 9.48
C LEU A 56 0.86 -1.77 10.86
N ILE A 57 1.86 -2.60 11.07
CA ILE A 57 2.54 -2.80 12.34
C ILE A 57 3.86 -2.04 12.28
N MET A 58 4.01 -1.11 13.22
CA MET A 58 5.19 -0.25 13.34
C MET A 58 6.46 -1.04 13.73
N PRO A 59 7.66 -0.57 13.33
CA PRO A 59 8.92 -1.10 13.81
C PRO A 59 9.00 -0.97 15.34
N ASN A 60 9.61 -1.96 15.99
CA ASN A 60 9.99 -1.95 17.41
C ASN A 60 8.83 -1.70 18.40
N THR A 61 7.57 -1.73 17.95
CA THR A 61 6.39 -1.56 18.79
C THR A 61 5.30 -2.51 18.33
N ALA A 62 4.42 -2.94 19.23
CA ALA A 62 3.23 -3.71 18.86
C ALA A 62 2.10 -2.81 18.32
N PHE A 63 2.36 -1.52 18.03
CA PHE A 63 1.33 -0.57 17.65
C PHE A 63 0.88 -0.81 16.21
N ARG A 64 -0.45 -0.89 16.04
CA ARG A 64 -1.12 -1.19 14.77
C ARG A 64 -1.87 0.04 14.26
N ARG A 65 -1.58 0.44 13.02
CA ARG A 65 -2.27 1.51 12.31
C ARG A 65 -3.18 0.91 11.25
N PRO A 66 -4.49 1.26 11.20
CA PRO A 66 -5.33 0.91 10.07
C PRO A 66 -4.71 1.44 8.78
N GLY A 67 -4.71 0.62 7.74
CA GLY A 67 -4.09 0.93 6.47
C GLY A 67 -4.94 0.52 5.29
N ILE A 68 -4.83 1.30 4.21
CA ILE A 68 -5.28 0.93 2.87
C ILE A 68 -4.02 0.65 2.07
N VAL A 69 -3.94 -0.52 1.44
CA VAL A 69 -2.83 -0.90 0.57
C VAL A 69 -3.31 -0.90 -0.86
N MET A 70 -2.66 -0.11 -1.71
CA MET A 70 -2.85 -0.12 -3.15
C MET A 70 -1.65 -0.78 -3.82
N ILE A 71 -1.86 -1.93 -4.45
CA ILE A 71 -0.83 -2.60 -5.25
C ILE A 71 -1.13 -2.29 -6.71
N MET A 72 -0.21 -1.68 -7.42
CA MET A 72 -0.43 -1.27 -8.81
C MET A 72 0.74 -1.64 -9.70
N ALA A 73 0.42 -2.10 -10.91
CA ALA A 73 1.40 -2.17 -11.99
C ALA A 73 1.42 -0.80 -12.70
N PRO A 74 2.54 -0.05 -12.66
CA PRO A 74 2.62 1.23 -13.33
C PRO A 74 2.37 1.10 -14.84
N THR A 75 1.79 2.13 -15.43
CA THR A 75 1.61 2.19 -16.88
C THR A 75 2.98 2.29 -17.55
N PRO A 76 3.20 1.70 -18.73
CA PRO A 76 4.47 1.80 -19.48
C PRO A 76 4.94 3.24 -19.75
N MET A 77 4.03 4.21 -19.66
CA MET A 77 4.31 5.64 -19.85
C MET A 77 5.08 6.29 -18.69
N LYS A 78 5.19 5.62 -17.53
CA LYS A 78 5.99 6.07 -16.40
C LYS A 78 6.99 4.96 -16.06
N THR A 79 8.20 5.10 -16.58
CA THR A 79 9.27 4.09 -16.47
C THR A 79 10.13 4.25 -15.23
N GLU A 80 10.11 5.42 -14.60
CA GLU A 80 10.95 5.71 -13.43
C GLU A 80 10.12 5.65 -12.15
N HIS A 81 10.36 4.59 -11.38
CA HIS A 81 9.90 4.43 -10.01
C HIS A 81 11.14 4.18 -9.15
N PRO A 82 11.79 5.22 -8.62
CA PRO A 82 12.99 5.04 -7.79
C PRO A 82 12.66 4.24 -6.53
N ASP A 83 11.40 4.33 -6.07
CA ASP A 83 10.89 3.64 -4.90
C ASP A 83 9.89 2.54 -5.29
N ALA A 84 9.91 1.46 -4.51
CA ALA A 84 8.99 0.33 -4.63
C ALA A 84 7.56 0.67 -4.16
N GLY A 85 7.32 1.91 -3.74
CA GLY A 85 6.04 2.36 -3.20
C GLY A 85 6.16 3.62 -2.34
N VAL A 86 5.08 4.01 -1.68
CA VAL A 86 5.08 5.14 -0.74
C VAL A 86 4.02 4.95 0.35
N LEU A 87 4.33 5.38 1.57
CA LEU A 87 3.40 5.47 2.68
C LEU A 87 3.10 6.95 3.01
N PHE A 88 1.83 7.27 3.23
CA PHE A 88 1.42 8.60 3.72
C PHE A 88 0.20 8.51 4.63
N GLU A 89 0.00 9.56 5.44
CA GLU A 89 -1.17 9.68 6.30
C GLU A 89 -2.38 10.19 5.52
N THR A 90 -3.55 9.57 5.73
CA THR A 90 -4.79 10.07 5.15
C THR A 90 -5.28 11.29 5.92
N ALA A 91 -5.77 12.33 5.23
CA ALA A 91 -6.14 13.58 5.88
C ALA A 91 -7.38 13.47 6.79
N GLU A 92 -8.32 12.60 6.43
CA GLU A 92 -9.67 12.55 7.01
C GLU A 92 -9.82 11.49 8.11
N LEU A 93 -9.04 10.41 8.03
CA LEU A 93 -9.12 9.27 8.94
C LEU A 93 -7.75 9.01 9.59
N PRO A 94 -7.70 8.46 10.80
CA PRO A 94 -6.46 8.04 11.46
C PRO A 94 -5.87 6.76 10.84
N SER A 95 -5.83 6.70 9.51
CA SER A 95 -5.34 5.59 8.71
C SER A 95 -4.11 5.98 7.88
N LEU A 96 -3.45 4.96 7.36
CA LEU A 96 -2.31 5.09 6.47
C LEU A 96 -2.71 4.62 5.07
N SER A 97 -2.15 5.26 4.05
CA SER A 97 -2.24 4.80 2.67
C SER A 97 -0.85 4.33 2.24
N LEU A 98 -0.75 3.06 1.89
CA LEU A 98 0.46 2.42 1.38
C LEU A 98 0.25 2.09 -0.10
N SER A 99 1.03 2.67 -1.00
CA SER A 99 1.11 2.17 -2.38
C SER A 99 2.33 1.27 -2.54
N LEU A 100 2.16 0.18 -3.28
CA LEU A 100 3.22 -0.74 -3.67
C LEU A 100 3.23 -0.85 -5.20
N HIS A 101 4.40 -0.66 -5.79
CA HIS A 101 4.60 -0.83 -7.23
C HIS A 101 5.04 -2.26 -7.50
N VAL A 102 4.40 -2.89 -8.49
CA VAL A 102 4.74 -4.22 -9.02
C VAL A 102 5.00 -4.13 -10.51
N THR A 103 5.68 -5.13 -11.07
CA THR A 103 5.64 -5.32 -12.53
C THR A 103 4.29 -5.94 -12.94
N ARG A 104 3.97 -5.89 -14.23
CA ARG A 104 2.77 -6.53 -14.77
C ARG A 104 2.81 -8.05 -14.61
N GLU A 105 3.98 -8.65 -14.80
CA GLU A 105 4.22 -10.08 -14.61
C GLU A 105 4.01 -10.46 -13.14
N GLN A 106 4.61 -9.70 -12.22
CA GLN A 106 4.43 -9.92 -10.78
C GLN A 106 2.97 -9.76 -10.36
N PHE A 107 2.25 -8.76 -10.90
CA PHE A 107 0.82 -8.60 -10.65
C PHE A 107 0.03 -9.85 -11.09
N SER A 108 0.27 -10.32 -12.31
CA SER A 108 -0.39 -11.50 -12.87
C SER A 108 -0.14 -12.74 -12.01
N ASP A 109 1.08 -12.91 -11.51
CA ASP A 109 1.41 -14.00 -10.58
C ASP A 109 0.69 -13.85 -9.24
N MET A 110 0.55 -12.63 -8.72
CA MET A 110 -0.11 -12.39 -7.44
C MET A 110 -1.62 -12.66 -7.48
N LEU A 111 -2.26 -12.43 -8.62
CA LEU A 111 -3.71 -12.52 -8.79
C LEU A 111 -4.34 -13.82 -8.24
N PRO A 112 -3.96 -15.03 -8.70
CA PRO A 112 -4.58 -16.28 -8.21
C PRO A 112 -4.33 -16.52 -6.71
N ARG A 113 -3.24 -15.96 -6.16
CA ARG A 113 -2.90 -16.09 -4.74
C ARG A 113 -3.74 -15.14 -3.87
N LEU A 114 -4.09 -13.96 -4.40
CA LEU A 114 -5.01 -13.01 -3.78
C LEU A 114 -6.45 -13.55 -3.79
N GLU A 115 -6.91 -14.09 -4.92
CA GLU A 115 -8.24 -14.72 -5.05
C GLU A 115 -8.41 -15.91 -4.12
N ALA A 116 -7.36 -16.73 -3.96
CA ALA A 116 -7.35 -17.84 -3.01
C ALA A 116 -7.12 -17.41 -1.55
N HIS A 117 -7.09 -16.11 -1.25
CA HIS A 117 -6.83 -15.53 0.08
C HIS A 117 -5.56 -16.06 0.76
N ARG A 118 -4.53 -16.40 -0.02
CA ARG A 118 -3.29 -17.04 0.49
C ARG A 118 -2.23 -16.05 0.94
N PHE A 119 -2.35 -14.79 0.54
CA PHE A 119 -1.58 -13.71 1.15
C PHE A 119 -2.29 -13.28 2.44
N LYS A 120 -1.58 -13.37 3.56
CA LYS A 120 -2.05 -12.93 4.88
C LYS A 120 -1.19 -11.81 5.44
N GLU A 121 0.12 -11.91 5.21
CA GLU A 121 1.10 -11.00 5.76
C GLU A 121 2.04 -10.52 4.66
N PHE A 122 2.55 -9.30 4.86
CA PHE A 122 3.55 -8.68 4.04
C PHE A 122 4.52 -7.88 4.90
N TYR A 123 5.69 -7.60 4.34
CA TYR A 123 6.73 -6.80 4.96
C TYR A 123 7.16 -5.71 4.00
N PHE A 124 7.55 -4.56 4.53
CA PHE A 124 8.02 -3.44 3.74
C PHE A 124 8.99 -2.59 4.55
N THR A 125 9.90 -1.92 3.86
CA THR A 125 10.91 -1.07 4.48
C THR A 125 10.71 0.37 4.05
N LEU A 126 10.51 1.24 5.04
CA LEU A 126 10.37 2.67 4.84
C LEU A 126 11.73 3.35 4.97
N GLU A 127 11.99 4.28 4.07
CA GLU A 127 13.06 5.25 4.17
C GLU A 127 12.62 6.48 4.98
N GLU A 128 13.57 7.38 5.22
CA GLU A 128 13.29 8.67 5.83
C GLU A 128 12.29 9.49 5.02
N LYS A 129 11.57 10.35 5.72
CA LYS A 129 10.48 11.14 5.15
C LYS A 129 11.01 12.08 4.06
N ASP A 130 10.38 12.06 2.89
CA ASP A 130 10.71 12.91 1.74
C ASP A 130 10.26 14.37 1.91
N ALA A 131 10.64 15.22 0.97
CA ALA A 131 10.25 16.65 0.94
C ALA A 131 8.73 16.85 0.81
N GLU A 132 8.01 15.87 0.27
CA GLU A 132 6.56 15.86 0.10
C GLU A 132 5.83 15.30 1.32
N ARG A 133 6.55 15.07 2.43
CA ARG A 133 6.03 14.55 3.69
C ARG A 133 5.47 13.12 3.59
N ARG A 134 6.04 12.30 2.72
CA ARG A 134 5.72 10.88 2.57
C ARG A 134 6.92 10.02 2.95
N TRP A 135 6.70 8.74 3.22
CA TRP A 135 7.77 7.78 3.48
C TRP A 135 7.95 6.88 2.26
N PRO A 136 9.05 7.03 1.52
CA PRO A 136 9.36 6.15 0.40
C PRO A 136 9.50 4.70 0.86
N VAL A 137 9.01 3.76 0.05
CA VAL A 137 9.19 2.33 0.30
C VAL A 137 10.39 1.87 -0.51
N ARG A 138 11.48 1.47 0.15
CA ARG A 138 12.66 0.91 -0.53
C ARG A 138 12.40 -0.50 -1.04
N SER A 139 11.70 -1.32 -0.26
CA SER A 139 11.42 -2.72 -0.61
C SER A 139 10.16 -3.22 0.07
N TRP A 140 9.56 -4.27 -0.48
CA TRP A 140 8.46 -5.00 0.12
C TRP A 140 8.45 -6.45 -0.35
N GLY A 141 7.71 -7.30 0.36
CA GLY A 141 7.46 -8.69 -0.04
C GLY A 141 6.27 -9.30 0.67
N MET A 142 5.74 -10.39 0.10
CA MET A 142 4.55 -11.07 0.60
C MET A 142 4.78 -12.58 0.65
N GLY A 143 4.39 -13.20 1.76
CA GLY A 143 4.45 -14.65 1.94
C GLY A 143 3.13 -15.31 1.60
N VAL A 144 3.18 -16.45 0.92
CA VAL A 144 2.00 -17.31 0.73
C VAL A 144 1.95 -18.30 1.90
N THR A 145 0.88 -18.26 2.68
CA THR A 145 0.65 -19.31 3.69
C THR A 145 0.23 -20.59 2.98
N ARG A 146 0.97 -21.69 3.15
CA ARG A 146 0.47 -23.01 2.73
C ARG A 146 -0.64 -23.42 3.69
N LEU A 147 -1.84 -23.66 3.17
CA LEU A 147 -2.83 -24.44 3.89
C LEU A 147 -2.29 -25.87 3.97
N LEU A 148 -2.07 -26.37 5.19
CA LEU A 148 -1.86 -27.79 5.42
C LEU A 148 -3.18 -28.48 5.08
N THR A 149 -3.23 -29.19 3.95
CA THR A 149 -4.30 -30.16 3.69
C THR A 149 -4.09 -31.32 4.66
N THR A 150 -4.92 -31.38 5.70
CA THR A 150 -5.22 -32.57 6.50
C THR A 150 -6.27 -33.42 5.81
#